data_AF-A0AA88GLH7-F1
#
_entry.id   AF-A0AA88GLH7-F1
#
_cell.length_a   1.000
_cell.length_b   1.000
_cell.length_c   1.000
_cell.angle_alpha   90.00
_cell.angle_beta   90.00
_cell.angle_gamma   90.00
#
_symmetry.space_group_name_H-M   'P 1'
#
loop_
_entity.id
_entity.type
_entity.pdbx_description
1 polymer ?
#
loop_
_entity_poly.entity_id
_entity_poly.type
_entity_poly.pdbx_seq_one_letter_code
_entity_poly.pdbx_strand_id
1 'polypeptide(L)'
;MAAVVDTPEVDKIYTEKDWNEISSVHKNPYYYSKVCAEKAAWEFMEQVEQEEGKDFLEMVTILPSTVIGESILSCHVSVSHEMVKKITEFPALVALTFEFIHVKDVARAHVLSMESKTLTCHPSKRERFLICGETVTLRQVIEFMREHFKAKSDKKWFKKMPTLSLEGSFGSGLIKVVAALFESKDVIQYLNSNIGKPLYFDTSKAKKELGMDFKDWKSQIVETIEFLIKHGYIKDE
;
A
#
# COMPACT_ATOMS: atom_id res chain seq x y z
N MET A 1 -4.68 -3.50 2.54
CA MET A 1 -5.08 -2.26 3.25
C MET A 1 -6.40 -1.67 2.81
N ALA A 2 -6.77 -1.70 1.53
CA ALA A 2 -8.06 -1.16 1.07
C ALA A 2 -9.31 -1.70 1.80
N ALA A 3 -9.29 -2.96 2.26
CA ALA A 3 -10.39 -3.55 3.04
C ALA A 3 -10.34 -3.23 4.55
N VAL A 4 -9.29 -2.56 5.01
CA VAL A 4 -9.04 -2.22 6.43
C VAL A 4 -9.36 -0.76 6.71
N VAL A 5 -8.90 0.14 5.84
CA VAL A 5 -9.07 1.59 6.03
C VAL A 5 -9.06 2.35 4.70
N ASP A 6 -9.87 3.40 4.63
CA ASP A 6 -9.87 4.40 3.55
C ASP A 6 -9.29 5.73 4.04
N THR A 7 -9.89 6.28 5.09
CA THR A 7 -9.50 7.55 5.69
C THR A 7 -8.92 7.25 7.08
N PRO A 8 -7.60 7.42 7.29
CA PRO A 8 -6.98 7.11 8.56
C PRO A 8 -7.51 8.01 9.69
N GLU A 9 -7.72 7.40 10.86
CA GLU A 9 -7.91 8.09 12.13
C GLU A 9 -6.54 8.47 12.69
N VAL A 10 -6.43 9.69 13.23
CA VAL A 10 -5.16 10.17 13.81
C VAL A 10 -4.81 9.31 15.02
N ASP A 11 -3.54 8.90 15.12
CA ASP A 11 -2.97 8.08 16.20
C ASP A 11 -3.55 6.66 16.35
N LYS A 12 -4.37 6.19 15.39
CA LYS A 12 -4.87 4.82 15.38
C LYS A 12 -3.85 3.87 14.73
N ILE A 13 -3.58 2.76 15.40
CA ILE A 13 -2.86 1.61 14.85
C ILE A 13 -3.90 0.59 14.39
N TYR A 14 -3.94 0.31 13.10
CA TYR A 14 -4.88 -0.63 12.50
C TYR A 14 -4.36 -2.06 12.60
N THR A 15 -5.27 -3.00 12.79
CA THR A 15 -5.01 -4.43 12.95
C THR A 15 -5.85 -5.25 11.97
N GLU A 16 -5.65 -6.56 11.94
CA GLU A 16 -6.48 -7.52 11.18
C GLU A 16 -7.97 -7.46 11.54
N LYS A 17 -8.33 -6.87 12.69
CA LYS A 17 -9.73 -6.77 13.14
C LYS A 17 -10.47 -5.58 12.53
N ASP A 18 -9.73 -4.59 12.02
CA ASP A 18 -10.32 -3.38 11.48
C ASP A 18 -10.88 -3.60 10.07
N TRP A 19 -12.02 -2.96 9.81
CA TRP A 19 -12.69 -2.99 8.51
C TRP A 19 -12.89 -1.59 7.99
N ASN A 20 -12.74 -1.44 6.67
CA ASN A 20 -13.07 -0.19 6.02
C ASN A 20 -14.59 -0.05 5.90
N GLU A 21 -15.15 0.84 6.71
CA GLU A 21 -16.59 1.15 6.75
C GLU A 21 -16.95 2.44 6.00
N ILE A 22 -15.94 3.15 5.47
CA ILE A 22 -16.09 4.50 4.94
C ILE A 22 -16.31 4.50 3.43
N SER A 23 -15.68 3.57 2.70
CA SER A 23 -15.79 3.53 1.25
C SER A 23 -17.19 3.10 0.79
N SER A 24 -17.61 3.59 -0.36
CA SER A 24 -18.88 3.27 -1.02
C SER A 24 -18.72 3.35 -2.54
N VAL A 25 -19.77 3.01 -3.29
CA VAL A 25 -19.81 3.21 -4.76
C VAL A 25 -19.58 4.68 -5.17
N HIS A 26 -19.81 5.63 -4.26
CA HIS A 26 -19.61 7.06 -4.49
C HIS A 26 -18.34 7.63 -3.82
N LYS A 27 -17.69 6.85 -2.95
CA LYS A 27 -16.48 7.24 -2.22
C LYS A 27 -15.44 6.12 -2.29
N ASN A 28 -14.42 6.30 -3.11
CA ASN A 28 -13.38 5.31 -3.35
C ASN A 28 -13.94 3.92 -3.71
N PRO A 29 -14.60 3.78 -4.88
CA PRO A 29 -15.24 2.54 -5.29
C PRO A 29 -14.27 1.36 -5.41
N TYR A 30 -12.99 1.62 -5.67
CA TYR A 30 -11.96 0.58 -5.65
C TYR A 30 -11.83 -0.03 -4.25
N TYR A 31 -11.72 0.78 -3.19
CA TYR A 31 -11.60 0.28 -1.82
C TYR A 31 -12.89 -0.42 -1.39
N TYR A 32 -14.04 0.15 -1.73
CA TYR A 32 -15.34 -0.47 -1.49
C TYR A 32 -15.43 -1.87 -2.13
N SER A 33 -14.97 -2.03 -3.37
CA SER A 33 -14.98 -3.33 -4.05
C SER A 33 -14.15 -4.39 -3.29
N LYS A 34 -13.03 -4.00 -2.67
CA LYS A 34 -12.19 -4.91 -1.89
C LYS A 34 -12.86 -5.33 -0.58
N VAL A 35 -13.57 -4.41 0.08
CA VAL A 35 -14.36 -4.73 1.28
C VAL A 35 -15.49 -5.71 0.93
N CYS A 36 -16.28 -5.40 -0.11
CA CYS A 36 -17.40 -6.24 -0.52
C CYS A 36 -16.95 -7.64 -0.93
N ALA A 37 -15.86 -7.75 -1.70
CA ALA A 37 -15.32 -9.04 -2.09
C ALA A 37 -14.86 -9.87 -0.89
N GLU A 38 -14.17 -9.26 0.08
CA GLU A 38 -13.74 -9.96 1.29
C GLU A 38 -14.92 -10.41 2.15
N LYS A 39 -15.93 -9.55 2.35
CA LYS A 39 -17.15 -9.91 3.09
C LYS A 39 -17.90 -11.06 2.43
N ALA A 40 -18.11 -10.98 1.12
CA ALA A 40 -18.80 -12.03 0.36
C ALA A 40 -18.04 -13.37 0.43
N ALA A 41 -16.70 -13.34 0.41
CA ALA A 41 -15.91 -14.55 0.59
C ALA A 41 -16.12 -15.19 1.97
N TRP A 42 -16.12 -14.39 3.05
CA TRP A 42 -16.40 -14.91 4.39
C TRP A 42 -17.84 -15.39 4.57
N GLU A 43 -18.82 -14.71 3.98
CA GLU A 43 -20.22 -15.15 3.97
C GLU A 43 -20.38 -16.50 3.25
N PHE A 44 -19.71 -16.69 2.11
CA PHE A 44 -19.68 -17.98 1.42
C PHE A 44 -19.05 -19.07 2.28
N MET A 45 -17.92 -18.78 2.93
CA MET A 45 -17.26 -19.72 3.82
C MET A 45 -18.15 -20.12 5.02
N GLU A 46 -18.92 -19.19 5.58
CA GLU A 46 -19.90 -19.48 6.63
C GLU A 46 -21.03 -20.39 6.14
N GLN A 47 -21.51 -20.20 4.90
CA GLN A 47 -22.50 -21.09 4.28
C GLN A 47 -21.94 -22.51 4.10
N VAL A 48 -20.72 -22.63 3.57
CA VAL A 48 -20.02 -23.91 3.40
C VAL A 48 -19.84 -24.63 4.73
N GLU A 49 -19.46 -23.93 5.80
CA GLU A 49 -19.34 -24.53 7.14
C GLU A 49 -20.68 -25.04 7.68
N GLN A 50 -21.80 -24.37 7.38
CA GLN A 50 -23.13 -24.82 7.78
C GLN A 50 -23.60 -26.06 7.00
N GLU A 51 -23.30 -26.15 5.71
CA GLU A 51 -23.76 -27.23 4.82
C GLU A 51 -22.88 -28.48 4.88
N GLU A 52 -21.55 -28.30 4.82
CA GLU A 52 -20.57 -29.38 4.65
C GLU A 52 -19.74 -29.63 5.92
N GLY A 53 -19.80 -28.72 6.90
CA GLY A 53 -19.06 -28.79 8.16
C GLY A 53 -17.75 -28.00 8.16
N LYS A 54 -17.29 -27.64 9.36
CA LYS A 54 -16.15 -26.74 9.62
C LYS A 54 -14.79 -27.19 9.04
N ASP A 55 -14.61 -28.48 8.76
CA ASP A 55 -13.35 -29.07 8.31
C ASP A 55 -13.31 -29.27 6.78
N PHE A 56 -14.37 -28.88 6.06
CA PHE A 56 -14.47 -29.08 4.61
C PHE A 56 -13.56 -28.16 3.79
N LEU A 57 -13.52 -26.86 4.15
CA LEU A 57 -12.75 -25.86 3.43
C LEU A 57 -12.19 -24.81 4.38
N GLU A 58 -10.92 -24.47 4.19
CA GLU A 58 -10.21 -23.43 4.95
C GLU A 58 -9.95 -22.20 4.06
N MET A 59 -9.99 -21.02 4.66
CA MET A 59 -9.70 -19.77 3.96
C MET A 59 -8.92 -18.80 4.85
N VAL A 60 -7.97 -18.09 4.22
CA VAL A 60 -7.36 -16.89 4.79
C VAL A 60 -7.47 -15.73 3.79
N THR A 61 -7.39 -14.50 4.27
CA THR A 61 -7.23 -13.33 3.40
C THR A 61 -5.87 -12.68 3.63
N ILE A 62 -5.18 -12.38 2.52
CA ILE A 62 -3.91 -11.65 2.51
C ILE A 62 -4.21 -10.19 2.15
N LEU A 63 -3.90 -9.27 3.06
CA LEU A 63 -4.18 -7.84 2.90
C LEU A 63 -2.89 -7.05 2.71
N PRO A 64 -2.36 -6.95 1.49
CA PRO A 64 -1.14 -6.21 1.24
C PRO A 64 -1.35 -4.69 1.36
N SER A 65 -0.27 -3.98 1.70
CA SER A 65 -0.15 -2.52 1.49
C SER A 65 0.24 -2.21 0.04
N THR A 66 0.90 -1.07 -0.22
CA THR A 66 1.32 -0.70 -1.57
C THR A 66 2.39 -1.67 -2.07
N VAL A 67 2.01 -2.56 -3.00
CA VAL A 67 2.90 -3.62 -3.50
C VAL A 67 3.88 -3.05 -4.52
N ILE A 68 5.18 -3.07 -4.19
CA ILE A 68 6.27 -2.58 -5.03
C ILE A 68 7.35 -3.66 -5.20
N GLY A 69 8.42 -3.35 -5.93
CA GLY A 69 9.49 -4.28 -6.28
C GLY A 69 9.53 -4.58 -7.78
N GLU A 70 10.51 -5.38 -8.20
CA GLU A 70 10.66 -5.76 -9.61
C GLU A 70 9.48 -6.62 -10.08
N SER A 71 8.84 -6.23 -11.18
CA SER A 71 7.84 -7.05 -11.85
C SER A 71 8.49 -8.22 -12.58
N ILE A 72 7.86 -9.39 -12.54
CA ILE A 72 8.26 -10.54 -13.36
C ILE A 72 8.04 -10.25 -14.86
N LEU A 73 7.03 -9.45 -15.19
CA LEU A 73 6.72 -9.06 -16.56
C LEU A 73 7.33 -7.70 -16.87
N SER A 74 8.29 -7.68 -17.78
CA SER A 74 8.97 -6.47 -18.25
C SER A 74 8.08 -5.51 -19.04
N CYS A 75 6.96 -5.99 -19.60
CA CYS A 75 6.04 -5.22 -20.43
C CYS A 75 4.85 -4.61 -19.67
N HIS A 76 4.72 -4.87 -18.36
CA HIS A 76 3.61 -4.40 -17.55
C HIS A 76 4.07 -3.67 -16.29
N VAL A 77 3.63 -2.43 -16.15
CA VAL A 77 3.65 -1.67 -14.89
C VAL A 77 2.29 -1.75 -14.21
N SER A 78 2.30 -1.98 -12.91
CA SER A 78 1.09 -1.95 -12.08
C SER A 78 0.76 -0.52 -11.65
N VAL A 79 -0.45 -0.31 -11.13
CA VAL A 79 -0.85 0.98 -10.52
C VAL A 79 0.11 1.40 -9.40
N SER A 80 0.65 0.45 -8.64
CA SER A 80 1.64 0.74 -7.58
C SER A 80 2.99 1.21 -8.15
N HIS A 81 3.41 0.67 -9.29
CA HIS A 81 4.58 1.18 -10.01
C HIS A 81 4.37 2.63 -10.49
N GLU A 82 3.18 2.93 -11.02
CA GLU A 82 2.82 4.30 -11.39
C GLU A 82 2.79 5.24 -10.19
N MET A 83 2.32 4.77 -9.02
CA MET A 83 2.38 5.53 -7.77
C MET A 83 3.82 5.86 -7.39
N VAL A 84 4.73 4.88 -7.40
CA VAL A 84 6.17 5.11 -7.12
C VAL A 84 6.78 6.10 -8.11
N LYS A 85 6.44 6.01 -9.39
CA LYS A 85 6.86 7.01 -10.38
C LYS A 85 6.34 8.40 -10.01
N LYS A 86 5.04 8.53 -9.69
CA LYS A 86 4.43 9.81 -9.30
C LYS A 86 5.04 10.41 -8.05
N ILE A 87 5.53 9.60 -7.10
CA ILE A 87 6.28 10.08 -5.92
C ILE A 87 7.46 10.97 -6.35
N THR A 88 8.17 10.59 -7.42
CA THR A 88 9.29 11.38 -7.98
C THR A 88 8.86 12.66 -8.70
N GLU A 89 7.56 12.83 -8.97
CA GLU A 89 6.99 13.94 -9.74
C GLU A 89 6.10 14.86 -8.88
N PHE A 90 6.02 14.64 -7.56
CA PHE A 90 5.28 15.53 -6.68
C PHE A 90 5.81 16.97 -6.79
N PRO A 91 4.91 17.97 -6.83
CA PRO A 91 5.32 19.37 -6.95
C PRO A 91 6.00 19.90 -5.67
N ALA A 92 5.73 19.29 -4.52
CA ALA A 92 6.28 19.66 -3.22
C ALA A 92 6.26 18.48 -2.25
N LEU A 93 7.09 18.55 -1.21
CA LEU A 93 6.99 17.69 -0.04
C LEU A 93 5.73 18.06 0.74
N VAL A 94 4.85 17.10 0.91
CA VAL A 94 3.61 17.23 1.67
C VAL A 94 3.51 16.11 2.69
N ALA A 95 2.70 16.33 3.72
CA ALA A 95 2.54 15.42 4.85
C ALA A 95 1.74 14.16 4.45
N LEU A 96 2.33 13.34 3.57
CA LEU A 96 1.83 12.05 3.14
C LEU A 96 2.74 10.96 3.67
N THR A 97 2.13 9.84 4.05
CA THR A 97 2.83 8.59 4.36
C THR A 97 2.50 7.51 3.36
N PHE A 98 3.39 6.54 3.26
CA PHE A 98 3.26 5.37 2.42
C PHE A 98 3.68 4.14 3.22
N GLU A 99 3.01 3.02 2.96
CA GLU A 99 3.40 1.72 3.49
C GLU A 99 3.70 0.79 2.31
N PHE A 100 4.99 0.53 2.08
CA PHE A 100 5.44 -0.30 0.97
C PHE A 100 5.59 -1.75 1.38
N ILE A 101 5.23 -2.67 0.49
CA ILE A 101 5.49 -4.09 0.68
C ILE A 101 6.01 -4.72 -0.60
N HIS A 102 6.99 -5.61 -0.46
CA HIS A 102 7.64 -6.18 -1.62
C HIS A 102 6.75 -7.27 -2.23
N VAL A 103 6.65 -7.32 -3.56
CA VAL A 103 5.87 -8.33 -4.29
C VAL A 103 6.25 -9.76 -3.91
N LYS A 104 7.55 -10.02 -3.67
CA LYS A 104 8.03 -11.33 -3.21
C LYS A 104 7.59 -11.68 -1.79
N ASP A 105 7.42 -10.69 -0.91
CA ASP A 105 6.90 -10.93 0.45
C ASP A 105 5.40 -11.22 0.42
N VAL A 106 4.65 -10.54 -0.44
CA VAL A 106 3.24 -10.87 -0.69
C VAL A 106 3.11 -12.30 -1.23
N ALA A 107 3.94 -12.69 -2.21
CA ALA A 107 3.93 -14.05 -2.76
C ALA A 107 4.29 -15.10 -1.69
N ARG A 108 5.31 -14.83 -0.86
CA ARG A 108 5.68 -15.69 0.29
C ARG A 108 4.52 -15.83 1.27
N ALA A 109 3.80 -14.76 1.59
CA ALA A 109 2.65 -14.82 2.49
C ALA A 109 1.60 -15.82 1.99
N HIS A 110 1.26 -15.78 0.70
CA HIS A 110 0.29 -16.71 0.11
C HIS A 110 0.74 -18.18 0.27
N VAL A 111 2.00 -18.49 -0.06
CA VAL A 111 2.54 -19.85 0.06
C VAL A 111 2.58 -20.30 1.52
N LEU A 112 3.13 -19.47 2.40
CA LEU A 112 3.26 -19.78 3.82
C LEU A 112 1.90 -20.00 4.49
N SER A 113 0.88 -19.24 4.11
CA SER A 113 -0.47 -19.44 4.64
C SER A 113 -1.09 -20.77 4.22
N MET A 114 -0.80 -21.27 3.01
CA MET A 114 -1.31 -22.58 2.55
C MET A 114 -0.50 -23.76 3.11
N GLU A 115 0.80 -23.57 3.34
CA GLU A 115 1.69 -24.63 3.83
C GLU A 115 1.78 -24.70 5.36
N SER A 116 1.20 -23.73 6.07
CA SER A 116 1.27 -23.66 7.52
C SER A 116 0.56 -24.84 8.17
N LYS A 117 1.31 -25.60 8.96
CA LYS A 117 0.78 -26.75 9.72
C LYS A 117 0.16 -26.34 11.05
N THR A 118 0.38 -25.10 11.49
CA THR A 118 -0.07 -24.59 12.78
C THR A 118 -1.26 -23.66 12.66
N LEU A 119 -1.55 -23.17 11.45
CA LEU A 119 -2.75 -22.43 11.16
C LEU A 119 -3.89 -23.42 10.93
N THR A 120 -5.03 -23.15 11.57
CA THR A 120 -6.29 -23.83 11.26
C THR A 120 -7.28 -22.73 10.99
N CYS A 121 -7.76 -22.63 9.77
CA CYS A 121 -8.39 -21.45 9.20
C CYS A 121 -9.87 -21.71 8.86
N HIS A 122 -10.63 -22.04 9.90
CA HIS A 122 -12.08 -22.21 9.79
C HIS A 122 -12.78 -20.85 9.53
N PRO A 123 -13.93 -20.85 8.84
CA PRO A 123 -14.68 -19.63 8.53
C PRO A 123 -14.98 -18.78 9.76
N SER A 124 -15.37 -19.40 10.88
CA SER A 124 -15.61 -18.72 12.16
C SER A 124 -14.42 -17.93 12.72
N LYS A 125 -13.18 -18.25 12.33
CA LYS A 125 -11.99 -17.51 12.78
C LYS A 125 -11.70 -16.26 11.95
N ARG A 126 -12.24 -16.19 10.72
CA ARG A 126 -12.02 -15.08 9.77
C ARG A 126 -10.55 -14.66 9.74
N GLU A 127 -9.68 -15.60 9.40
CA GLU A 127 -8.24 -15.40 9.44
C GLU A 127 -7.75 -14.43 8.36
N ARG A 128 -7.41 -13.22 8.80
CA ARG A 128 -6.87 -12.12 7.98
C ARG A 128 -5.40 -11.94 8.32
N PHE A 129 -4.57 -11.56 7.35
CA PHE A 129 -3.14 -11.22 7.56
C PHE A 129 -2.79 -9.88 6.92
N LEU A 130 -2.33 -8.93 7.73
CA LEU A 130 -1.78 -7.68 7.22
C LEU A 130 -0.34 -7.90 6.74
N ILE A 131 -0.13 -7.77 5.43
CA ILE A 131 1.19 -7.89 4.81
C ILE A 131 1.65 -6.50 4.40
N CYS A 132 2.31 -5.82 5.33
CA CYS A 132 2.60 -4.40 5.25
C CYS A 132 4.00 -4.10 5.80
N GLY A 133 4.74 -3.26 5.09
CA GLY A 133 5.99 -2.70 5.60
C GLY A 133 5.74 -1.60 6.62
N GLU A 134 6.82 -0.95 7.03
CA GLU A 134 6.76 0.20 7.91
C GLU A 134 6.17 1.44 7.21
N THR A 135 5.61 2.34 8.02
CA THR A 135 5.09 3.63 7.57
C THR A 135 6.23 4.61 7.34
N VAL A 136 6.34 5.13 6.12
CA VAL A 136 7.38 6.09 5.73
C VAL A 136 6.78 7.36 5.16
N THR A 137 7.35 8.52 5.49
CA THR A 137 6.90 9.81 4.97
C THR A 137 7.41 10.05 3.55
N LEU A 138 6.67 10.85 2.76
CA LEU A 138 7.14 11.34 1.46
C LEU A 138 8.54 11.97 1.58
N ARG A 139 8.77 12.78 2.62
CA ARG A 139 10.08 13.37 2.91
C ARG A 139 11.18 12.32 3.03
N GLN A 140 11.00 11.31 3.88
CA GLN A 140 12.00 10.24 4.07
C GLN A 140 12.29 9.53 2.76
N VAL A 141 11.27 9.23 1.95
CA VAL A 141 11.43 8.58 0.65
C VAL A 141 12.24 9.47 -0.31
N ILE A 142 11.90 10.75 -0.44
CA ILE A 142 12.60 11.68 -1.34
C ILE A 142 14.04 11.93 -0.89
N GLU A 143 14.27 12.18 0.39
CA GLU A 143 15.62 12.40 0.94
C GLU A 143 16.51 11.18 0.72
N PHE A 144 15.98 9.97 1.00
CA PHE A 144 16.70 8.73 0.73
C PHE A 144 16.99 8.53 -0.77
N MET A 145 16.02 8.75 -1.65
CA MET A 145 16.24 8.63 -3.10
C MET A 145 17.28 9.63 -3.62
N ARG A 146 17.30 10.86 -3.09
CA ARG A 146 18.31 11.87 -3.46
C ARG A 146 19.71 11.46 -3.05
N GLU A 147 19.85 10.93 -1.83
CA GLU A 147 21.11 10.40 -1.31
C GLU A 147 21.59 9.23 -2.19
N HIS A 148 20.73 8.22 -2.37
CA HIS A 148 21.07 6.99 -3.07
C HIS A 148 21.39 7.20 -4.55
N PHE A 149 20.58 8.00 -5.25
CA PHE A 149 20.73 8.27 -6.69
C PHE A 149 21.50 9.56 -6.99
N LYS A 150 22.34 10.05 -6.07
CA LYS A 150 23.12 11.30 -6.26
C LYS A 150 23.98 11.30 -7.54
N ALA A 151 24.46 10.14 -7.95
CA ALA A 151 25.22 9.97 -9.21
C ALA A 151 24.38 10.23 -10.47
N LYS A 152 23.04 10.25 -10.35
CA LYS A 152 22.06 10.58 -11.39
C LYS A 152 21.54 12.02 -11.26
N SER A 153 22.25 12.90 -10.56
CA SER A 153 21.81 14.27 -10.29
C SER A 153 21.67 15.16 -11.52
N ASP A 154 22.30 14.78 -12.63
CA ASP A 154 22.15 15.41 -13.94
C ASP A 154 20.81 15.06 -14.62
N LYS A 155 20.18 13.95 -14.24
CA LYS A 155 18.98 13.40 -14.88
C LYS A 155 17.72 14.21 -14.60
N LYS A 156 16.83 14.28 -15.60
CA LYS A 156 15.58 15.05 -15.51
C LYS A 156 14.65 14.55 -14.40
N TRP A 157 14.50 13.24 -14.24
CA TRP A 157 13.64 12.65 -13.22
C TRP A 157 14.15 12.94 -11.79
N PHE A 158 15.47 12.94 -11.58
CA PHE A 158 16.08 13.30 -10.30
C PHE A 158 15.84 14.78 -9.98
N LYS A 159 16.00 15.67 -10.97
CA LYS A 159 15.77 17.11 -10.84
C LYS A 159 14.29 17.45 -10.58
N LYS A 160 13.36 16.63 -11.07
CA LYS A 160 11.91 16.78 -10.86
C LYS A 160 11.46 16.48 -9.43
N MET A 161 12.22 15.68 -8.67
CA MET A 161 11.84 15.36 -7.30
C MET A 161 11.56 16.63 -6.50
N PRO A 162 10.58 16.61 -5.58
CA PRO A 162 10.26 17.79 -4.79
C PRO A 162 11.43 18.24 -3.92
N THR A 163 11.54 19.55 -3.73
CA THR A 163 12.48 20.20 -2.80
C THR A 163 11.78 21.18 -1.87
N LEU A 164 10.68 21.78 -2.34
CA LEU A 164 9.86 22.71 -1.57
C LEU A 164 9.08 21.95 -0.49
N SER A 165 9.15 22.41 0.75
CA SER A 165 8.36 21.85 1.86
C SER A 165 7.04 22.59 2.03
N LEU A 166 5.93 21.87 1.94
CA LEU A 166 4.56 22.32 2.19
C LEU A 166 3.85 21.40 3.22
N GLU A 167 4.61 20.79 4.14
CA GLU A 167 4.09 19.84 5.13
C GLU A 167 3.30 20.51 6.26
N GLY A 168 3.50 21.82 6.49
CA GLY A 168 2.75 22.57 7.49
C GLY A 168 1.27 22.76 7.12
N SER A 169 0.43 23.10 8.10
CA SER A 169 -1.02 23.24 7.93
C SER A 169 -1.41 24.23 6.81
N PHE A 170 -0.67 25.33 6.68
CA PHE A 170 -0.87 26.30 5.60
C PHE A 170 -0.53 25.72 4.22
N GLY A 171 0.60 25.00 4.10
CA GLY A 171 1.02 24.34 2.86
C GLY A 171 0.09 23.20 2.45
N SER A 172 -0.41 22.45 3.42
CA SER A 172 -1.44 21.41 3.23
C SER A 172 -2.76 21.99 2.69
N GLY A 173 -3.15 23.19 3.14
CA GLY A 173 -4.29 23.91 2.57
C GLY A 173 -4.04 24.34 1.13
N LEU A 174 -2.86 24.92 0.86
CA LEU A 174 -2.49 25.39 -0.48
C LEU A 174 -2.48 24.26 -1.51
N ILE A 175 -1.91 23.08 -1.18
CA ILE A 175 -1.85 21.99 -2.15
C ILE A 175 -3.23 21.41 -2.46
N LYS A 176 -4.15 21.39 -1.48
CA LYS A 176 -5.54 20.97 -1.69
C LYS A 176 -6.27 21.91 -2.65
N VAL A 177 -6.02 23.22 -2.54
CA VAL A 177 -6.56 24.22 -3.47
C VAL A 177 -6.00 24.03 -4.88
N VAL A 178 -4.68 23.87 -5.01
CA VAL A 178 -4.04 23.64 -6.32
C VAL A 178 -4.56 22.34 -6.95
N ALA A 179 -4.63 21.25 -6.20
CA ALA A 179 -5.17 19.98 -6.69
C ALA A 179 -6.64 20.12 -7.12
N ALA A 180 -7.46 20.85 -6.38
CA ALA A 180 -8.87 21.07 -6.75
C ALA A 180 -9.05 21.79 -8.10
N LEU A 181 -8.04 22.54 -8.56
CA LEU A 181 -8.09 23.28 -9.82
C LEU A 181 -7.52 22.49 -11.02
N PHE A 182 -6.58 21.58 -10.78
CA PHE A 182 -5.77 20.97 -11.85
C PHE A 182 -5.70 19.43 -11.84
N GLU A 183 -6.17 18.76 -10.79
CA GLU A 183 -6.05 17.30 -10.64
C GLU A 183 -7.39 16.57 -10.79
N SER A 184 -7.33 15.25 -10.96
CA SER A 184 -8.53 14.41 -11.04
C SER A 184 -9.25 14.32 -9.69
N LYS A 185 -10.55 14.00 -9.72
CA LYS A 185 -11.38 13.81 -8.52
C LYS A 185 -10.78 12.77 -7.55
N ASP A 186 -10.17 11.72 -8.08
CA ASP A 186 -9.56 10.65 -7.29
C ASP A 186 -8.33 11.14 -6.53
N VAL A 187 -7.48 11.95 -7.18
CA VAL A 187 -6.30 12.56 -6.54
C VAL A 187 -6.74 13.54 -5.45
N ILE A 188 -7.72 14.40 -5.75
CA ILE A 188 -8.27 15.35 -4.78
C ILE A 188 -8.83 14.61 -3.55
N GLN A 189 -9.60 13.54 -3.77
CA GLN A 189 -10.14 12.72 -2.70
C GLN A 189 -9.03 12.09 -1.86
N TYR A 190 -8.02 11.49 -2.48
CA TYR A 190 -6.89 10.89 -1.80
C TYR A 190 -6.13 11.91 -0.92
N LEU A 191 -5.83 13.09 -1.46
CA LEU A 191 -5.14 14.16 -0.71
C LEU A 191 -5.99 14.66 0.47
N ASN A 192 -7.31 14.79 0.29
CA ASN A 192 -8.21 15.21 1.36
C ASN A 192 -8.30 14.18 2.49
N SER A 193 -8.27 12.89 2.17
CA SER A 193 -8.34 11.81 3.16
C SER A 193 -7.04 11.58 3.91
N ASN A 194 -5.87 11.79 3.29
CA ASN A 194 -4.58 11.29 3.82
C ASN A 194 -3.57 12.38 4.22
N ILE A 195 -3.67 13.62 3.73
CA ILE A 195 -2.70 14.67 4.12
C ILE A 195 -2.79 14.94 5.63
N GLY A 196 -1.64 14.83 6.30
CA GLY A 196 -1.48 15.09 7.74
C GLY A 196 -2.01 13.95 8.62
N LYS A 197 -2.33 12.79 8.05
CA LYS A 197 -2.89 11.64 8.76
C LYS A 197 -2.03 10.41 8.52
N PRO A 198 -0.91 10.25 9.25
CA PRO A 198 -0.06 9.10 9.09
C PRO A 198 -0.84 7.82 9.42
N LEU A 199 -0.57 6.77 8.65
CA LEU A 199 -1.29 5.51 8.73
C LEU A 199 -0.36 4.41 9.27
N TYR A 200 -0.76 3.76 10.36
CA TYR A 200 0.05 2.74 11.03
C TYR A 200 -0.68 1.40 11.10
N PHE A 201 0.06 0.31 10.93
CA PHE A 201 -0.45 -1.05 11.00
C PHE A 201 0.36 -1.89 11.98
N ASP A 202 -0.34 -2.68 12.78
CA ASP A 202 0.28 -3.78 13.54
C ASP A 202 0.33 -5.03 12.66
N THR A 203 1.55 -5.46 12.32
CA THR A 203 1.80 -6.67 11.51
C THR A 203 2.38 -7.81 12.33
N SER A 204 2.33 -7.72 13.66
CA SER A 204 2.89 -8.73 14.58
C SER A 204 2.31 -10.12 14.35
N LYS A 205 1.05 -10.24 13.94
CA LYS A 205 0.41 -11.52 13.63
C LYS A 205 1.12 -12.25 12.49
N ALA A 206 1.36 -11.59 11.36
CA ALA A 206 2.06 -12.19 10.22
C ALA A 206 3.48 -12.64 10.60
N LYS A 207 4.18 -11.86 11.43
CA LYS A 207 5.52 -12.23 11.93
C LYS A 207 5.45 -13.47 12.82
N LYS A 208 4.50 -13.51 13.76
CA LYS A 208 4.37 -14.59 14.74
C LYS A 208 3.87 -15.89 14.13
N GLU A 209 2.86 -15.83 13.27
CA GLU A 209 2.14 -17.02 12.81
C GLU A 209 2.62 -17.54 11.46
N LEU A 210 3.16 -16.66 10.59
CA LEU A 210 3.74 -17.05 9.30
C LEU A 210 5.28 -17.04 9.33
N GLY A 211 5.91 -16.64 10.45
CA GLY A 211 7.37 -16.54 10.55
C GLY A 211 7.95 -15.54 9.55
N MET A 212 7.19 -14.51 9.18
CA MET A 212 7.59 -13.57 8.14
C MET A 212 8.42 -12.42 8.70
N ASP A 213 9.49 -12.10 7.98
CA ASP A 213 10.15 -10.80 8.02
C ASP A 213 9.99 -10.14 6.66
N PHE A 214 9.66 -8.85 6.67
CA PHE A 214 9.45 -8.06 5.47
C PHE A 214 10.74 -7.37 5.05
N LYS A 215 10.93 -7.24 3.74
CA LYS A 215 12.07 -6.55 3.15
C LYS A 215 12.06 -5.07 3.58
N ASP A 216 13.24 -4.50 3.82
CA ASP A 216 13.41 -3.08 4.11
C ASP A 216 12.93 -2.19 2.95
N TRP A 217 12.17 -1.14 3.26
CA TRP A 217 11.53 -0.29 2.24
C TRP A 217 12.54 0.44 1.33
N LYS A 218 13.75 0.74 1.83
CA LYS A 218 14.79 1.41 1.03
C LYS A 218 15.27 0.49 -0.08
N SER A 219 15.49 -0.79 0.22
CA SER A 219 15.84 -1.76 -0.80
C SER A 219 14.69 -1.96 -1.81
N GLN A 220 13.45 -2.00 -1.34
CA GLN A 220 12.28 -2.15 -2.21
C GLN A 220 12.11 -0.98 -3.18
N ILE A 221 12.26 0.27 -2.71
CA ILE A 221 12.08 1.46 -3.55
C ILE A 221 13.20 1.58 -4.59
N VAL A 222 14.44 1.22 -4.23
CA VAL A 222 15.58 1.18 -5.18
C VAL A 222 15.30 0.18 -6.29
N GLU A 223 14.97 -1.08 -5.94
CA GLU A 223 14.64 -2.13 -6.92
C GLU A 223 13.51 -1.69 -7.87
N THR A 224 12.49 -1.02 -7.33
CA THR A 224 11.36 -0.50 -8.12
C THR A 224 11.78 0.61 -9.08
N ILE A 225 12.53 1.61 -8.61
CA ILE A 225 12.98 2.73 -9.45
C ILE A 225 13.95 2.25 -10.54
N GLU A 226 14.87 1.37 -10.19
CA GLU A 226 15.80 0.77 -11.16
C GLU A 226 15.06 -0.05 -12.21
N PHE A 227 14.06 -0.85 -11.81
CA PHE A 227 13.19 -1.56 -12.74
C PHE A 227 12.48 -0.60 -13.70
N LEU A 228 11.92 0.50 -13.19
CA LEU A 228 11.22 1.50 -13.99
C LEU A 228 12.14 2.24 -14.96
N ILE A 229 13.39 2.53 -14.55
CA ILE A 229 14.41 3.13 -15.41
C ILE A 229 14.82 2.15 -16.52
N LYS A 230 15.18 0.91 -16.13
CA LYS A 230 15.66 -0.14 -17.04
C LYS A 230 14.68 -0.44 -18.17
N HIS A 231 13.37 -0.35 -17.90
CA HIS A 231 12.31 -0.62 -18.87
C HIS A 231 11.70 0.65 -19.51
N GLY A 232 12.31 1.82 -19.29
CA GLY A 232 11.93 3.07 -19.98
C GLY A 232 10.65 3.74 -19.47
N TYR A 233 10.09 3.28 -18.34
CA TYR A 233 8.93 3.93 -17.71
C TYR A 233 9.31 5.23 -16.99
N ILE A 234 10.55 5.29 -16.48
CA ILE A 234 11.23 6.53 -16.10
C ILE A 234 12.34 6.76 -17.11
N LYS A 235 12.30 7.92 -17.79
CA LYS A 235 13.28 8.30 -18.80
C LYS A 235 14.61 8.68 -18.12
N ASP A 236 15.70 7.99 -18.49
CA ASP A 236 17.08 8.27 -18.04
C ASP A 236 17.86 9.22 -18.98
N GLU A 237 17.11 9.98 -19.78
CA GLU A 237 17.58 11.01 -20.73
C GLU A 237 17.42 12.43 -20.16
#